data_AF-A0A679HW46-F1
#
_entry.id   AF-A0A679HW46-F1
#
_cell.length_a   1.000
_cell.length_b   1.000
_cell.length_c   1.000
_cell.angle_alpha   90.00
_cell.angle_beta   90.00
_cell.angle_gamma   90.00
#
_symmetry.space_group_name_H-M   'P 1'
#
loop_
_entity.id
_entity.type
_entity.pdbx_description
1 polymer ?
#
loop_
_entity_poly.entity_id
_entity_poly.type
_entity_poly.pdbx_seq_one_letter_code
_entity_poly.pdbx_strand_id
1 'polypeptide(L)'
;MDAIAACGQKAFGENYAQEGVDKASTRSELEWHFIGPIQSNKTRGIAEHFSWAHTIDRLKIAERLSAQRPADLPPLQVCVQVNVSGENSKSGCEPDEALALCQAIVQLPKLQLRGLMAIPEATKDTTTQHRQFATLRDLQTHINQHGLSLDTLSMGMSDDLEAAISEGSTLVRVGSAIFGQRTYTNSDGASA
;
A
#
# COMPACT_ATOMS: atom_id res chain seq x y z
N MET A 1 -10.83 11.17 -12.21
CA MET A 1 -9.37 10.94 -12.29
C MET A 1 -8.73 12.01 -13.15
N ASP A 2 -9.12 12.16 -14.41
CA ASP A 2 -8.51 13.11 -15.34
C ASP A 2 -8.53 14.57 -14.84
N ALA A 3 -9.62 15.01 -14.20
CA ALA A 3 -9.69 16.33 -13.57
C ALA A 3 -8.66 16.50 -12.42
N ILE A 4 -8.40 15.45 -11.65
CA ILE A 4 -7.41 15.46 -10.55
C ILE A 4 -5.98 15.38 -11.11
N ALA A 5 -5.77 14.61 -12.17
CA ALA A 5 -4.49 14.57 -12.88
C ALA A 5 -4.14 15.92 -13.50
N ALA A 6 -5.12 16.64 -14.06
CA ALA A 6 -4.95 17.99 -14.58
C ALA A 6 -4.54 19.02 -13.50
N CYS A 7 -4.84 18.75 -12.22
CA CYS A 7 -4.37 19.55 -11.09
C CYS A 7 -2.94 19.21 -10.64
N GLY A 8 -2.24 18.32 -11.35
CA GLY A 8 -0.85 17.95 -11.07
C GLY A 8 -0.67 16.69 -10.21
N GLN A 9 -1.76 16.04 -9.79
CA GLN A 9 -1.68 14.76 -9.07
C GLN A 9 -1.21 13.66 -10.03
N LYS A 10 -0.10 13.01 -9.69
CA LYS A 10 0.47 11.92 -10.52
C LYS A 10 0.25 10.53 -9.93
N ALA A 11 0.21 10.42 -8.60
CA ALA A 11 0.10 9.15 -7.89
C ALA A 11 -1.37 8.78 -7.65
N PHE A 12 -1.76 7.58 -8.09
CA PHE A 12 -3.11 7.04 -7.88
C PHE A 12 -3.05 5.63 -7.29
N GLY A 13 -3.90 5.38 -6.29
CA GLY A 13 -3.99 4.10 -5.59
C GLY A 13 -5.19 3.27 -6.04
N GLU A 14 -5.01 1.97 -6.23
CA GLU A 14 -6.08 1.03 -6.54
C GLU A 14 -6.03 -0.19 -5.62
N ASN A 15 -7.22 -0.66 -5.22
CA ASN A 15 -7.38 -1.81 -4.32
C ASN A 15 -7.62 -3.13 -5.07
N TYR A 16 -8.21 -3.06 -6.26
CA TYR A 16 -8.63 -4.24 -7.02
C TYR A 16 -7.74 -4.42 -8.25
N ALA A 17 -7.05 -5.56 -8.33
CA ALA A 17 -5.99 -5.75 -9.32
C ALA A 17 -6.49 -5.62 -10.77
N GLN A 18 -7.67 -6.14 -11.10
CA GLN A 18 -8.20 -6.03 -12.46
C GLN A 18 -8.54 -4.58 -12.82
N GLU A 19 -9.34 -3.92 -11.96
CA GLU A 19 -9.70 -2.50 -12.15
C GLU A 19 -8.46 -1.61 -12.28
N GLY A 20 -7.44 -1.85 -11.45
CA GLY A 20 -6.21 -1.08 -11.51
C GLY A 20 -5.37 -1.35 -12.76
N VAL A 21 -5.28 -2.59 -13.24
CA VAL A 21 -4.61 -2.91 -14.51
C VAL A 21 -5.32 -2.24 -15.69
N ASP A 22 -6.65 -2.28 -15.74
CA ASP A 22 -7.43 -1.67 -16.81
C ASP A 22 -7.20 -0.15 -16.87
N LYS A 23 -7.16 0.51 -15.71
CA LYS A 23 -6.88 1.96 -15.62
C LYS A 23 -5.42 2.28 -15.93
N ALA A 24 -4.46 1.51 -15.41
CA ALA A 24 -3.04 1.74 -15.63
C ALA A 24 -2.63 1.56 -17.09
N SER A 25 -3.24 0.59 -17.78
CA SER A 25 -3.00 0.33 -19.21
C SER A 25 -3.42 1.50 -20.11
N THR A 26 -4.36 2.33 -19.67
CA THR A 26 -4.86 3.49 -20.43
C THR A 26 -4.25 4.82 -20.00
N ARG A 27 -3.41 4.82 -18.94
CA ARG A 27 -2.82 6.00 -18.31
C ARG A 27 -1.41 5.70 -17.81
N SER A 28 -0.52 5.36 -18.74
CA SER A 28 0.86 4.96 -18.44
C SER A 28 1.74 6.12 -17.99
N GLU A 29 1.29 7.37 -18.16
CA GLU A 29 1.94 8.59 -17.69
C GLU A 29 1.78 8.83 -16.18
N LEU A 30 0.87 8.11 -15.53
CA LEU A 30 0.59 8.23 -14.09
C LEU A 30 1.39 7.20 -13.27
N GLU A 31 1.61 7.53 -12.00
CA GLU A 31 2.23 6.62 -11.04
C GLU A 31 1.15 5.79 -10.34
N TRP A 32 1.17 4.47 -10.55
CA TRP A 32 0.16 3.57 -10.02
C TRP A 32 0.65 2.84 -8.77
N HIS A 33 -0.15 2.89 -7.71
CA HIS A 33 0.09 2.23 -6.43
C HIS A 33 -0.95 1.15 -6.18
N PHE A 34 -0.52 -0.09 -5.98
CA PHE A 34 -1.40 -1.16 -5.53
C PHE A 34 -1.47 -1.16 -4.01
N ILE A 35 -2.65 -0.89 -3.46
CA ILE A 35 -2.86 -0.69 -2.01
C ILE A 35 -3.89 -1.65 -1.41
N GLY A 36 -4.41 -2.60 -2.19
CA GLY A 36 -5.33 -3.64 -1.74
C GLY A 36 -4.65 -4.98 -1.45
N PRO A 37 -5.37 -5.99 -0.93
CA PRO A 37 -4.81 -7.32 -0.66
C PRO A 37 -4.27 -8.02 -1.93
N ILE A 38 -3.07 -8.59 -1.86
CA ILE A 38 -2.43 -9.26 -3.01
C ILE A 38 -2.74 -10.76 -3.02
N GLN A 39 -3.55 -11.17 -3.99
CA GLN A 39 -3.78 -12.58 -4.31
C GLN A 39 -2.66 -13.10 -5.22
N SER A 40 -2.15 -14.31 -4.98
CA SER A 40 -1.02 -14.85 -5.75
C SER A 40 -1.28 -14.93 -7.26
N ASN A 41 -2.50 -15.19 -7.70
CA ASN A 41 -2.88 -15.22 -9.12
C ASN A 41 -2.96 -13.82 -9.77
N LYS A 42 -2.92 -12.74 -8.99
CA LYS A 42 -2.98 -11.35 -9.49
C LYS A 42 -1.62 -10.64 -9.51
N THR A 43 -0.56 -11.26 -8.99
CA THR A 43 0.77 -10.66 -8.90
C THR A 43 1.35 -10.23 -10.24
N ARG A 44 1.01 -10.91 -11.35
CA ARG A 44 1.57 -10.58 -12.67
C ARG A 44 1.12 -9.21 -13.15
N GLY A 45 -0.19 -8.96 -13.14
CA GLY A 45 -0.73 -7.65 -13.53
C GLY A 45 -0.21 -6.53 -12.62
N ILE A 46 -0.03 -6.81 -11.32
CA ILE A 46 0.58 -5.83 -10.41
C ILE A 46 2.03 -5.54 -10.80
N ALA A 47 2.83 -6.58 -11.03
CA ALA A 47 4.24 -6.44 -11.38
C ALA A 47 4.47 -5.76 -12.75
N GLU A 48 3.54 -5.91 -13.69
CA GLU A 48 3.66 -5.35 -15.05
C GLU A 48 3.14 -3.91 -15.16
N HIS A 49 2.13 -3.52 -14.35
CA HIS A 49 1.42 -2.25 -14.55
C HIS A 49 1.60 -1.22 -13.43
N PHE A 50 2.11 -1.60 -12.26
CA PHE A 50 2.24 -0.69 -11.12
C PHE A 50 3.67 -0.21 -10.90
N SER A 51 3.79 0.99 -10.35
CA SER A 51 5.06 1.54 -9.85
C SER A 51 5.31 1.12 -8.40
N TRP A 52 4.22 0.94 -7.63
CA TRP A 52 4.28 0.58 -6.21
C TRP A 52 3.33 -0.56 -5.83
N ALA A 53 3.72 -1.38 -4.85
CA ALA A 53 2.86 -2.34 -4.17
C ALA A 53 3.06 -2.26 -2.64
N HIS A 54 2.00 -1.91 -1.90
CA HIS A 54 2.13 -1.50 -0.49
C HIS A 54 1.78 -2.60 0.51
N THR A 55 1.19 -3.70 0.03
CA THR A 55 0.46 -4.68 0.83
C THR A 55 1.13 -6.06 0.83
N ILE A 56 2.46 -6.09 0.79
CA ILE A 56 3.20 -7.36 0.90
C ILE A 56 3.17 -7.80 2.36
N ASP A 57 2.58 -8.94 2.64
CA ASP A 57 2.46 -9.51 3.98
C ASP A 57 3.24 -10.83 4.16
N ARG A 58 3.78 -11.39 3.07
CA ARG A 58 4.51 -12.67 3.09
C ARG A 58 5.48 -12.81 1.92
N LEU A 59 6.57 -13.54 2.14
CA LEU A 59 7.66 -13.71 1.18
C LEU A 59 7.19 -14.23 -0.19
N LYS A 60 6.27 -15.19 -0.20
CA LYS A 60 5.72 -15.76 -1.45
C LYS A 60 5.12 -14.71 -2.39
N ILE A 61 4.56 -13.62 -1.88
CA ILE A 61 4.05 -12.54 -2.74
C ILE A 61 5.20 -11.74 -3.34
N ALA A 62 6.19 -11.39 -2.53
CA ALA A 62 7.36 -10.64 -2.98
C ALA A 62 8.15 -11.41 -4.05
N GLU A 63 8.41 -12.70 -3.84
CA GLU A 63 9.11 -13.56 -4.82
C GLU A 63 8.39 -13.58 -6.17
N ARG A 64 7.06 -13.64 -6.16
CA ARG A 64 6.26 -13.64 -7.38
C ARG A 64 6.31 -12.29 -8.09
N LEU A 65 6.21 -11.19 -7.35
CA LEU A 65 6.33 -9.84 -7.91
C LEU A 65 7.71 -9.63 -8.53
N SER A 66 8.77 -10.01 -7.82
CA SER A 66 10.16 -9.98 -8.29
C SER A 66 10.34 -10.79 -9.59
N ALA A 67 9.88 -12.04 -9.60
CA ALA A 67 10.00 -12.92 -10.77
C ALA A 67 9.20 -12.42 -11.98
N GLN A 68 8.07 -11.74 -11.75
CA GLN A 68 7.16 -11.30 -12.80
C GLN A 68 7.41 -9.87 -13.28
N ARG A 69 8.22 -9.08 -12.56
CA ARG A 69 8.58 -7.72 -12.98
C ARG A 69 9.35 -7.78 -14.31
N PRO A 70 8.86 -7.10 -15.38
CA PRO A 70 9.60 -6.98 -16.63
C PRO A 70 10.97 -6.32 -16.42
N ALA A 71 11.96 -6.73 -17.22
CA ALA A 71 13.35 -6.27 -17.06
C ALA A 71 13.58 -4.85 -17.61
N ASP A 72 12.71 -4.38 -18.49
CA ASP A 72 12.69 -3.06 -19.10
C ASP A 72 12.01 -2.01 -18.20
N LEU A 73 11.36 -2.43 -17.11
CA LEU A 73 10.78 -1.53 -16.13
C LEU A 73 11.73 -1.27 -14.95
N PRO A 74 11.66 -0.10 -14.29
CA PRO A 74 12.34 0.13 -13.02
C PRO A 74 11.92 -0.91 -11.98
N PRO A 75 12.72 -1.16 -10.93
CA PRO A 75 12.28 -2.01 -9.82
C PRO A 75 10.93 -1.57 -9.25
N LEU A 76 10.06 -2.54 -8.94
CA LEU A 76 8.79 -2.28 -8.29
C LEU A 76 9.07 -1.78 -6.86
N GLN A 77 8.56 -0.61 -6.52
CA GLN A 77 8.68 -0.04 -5.19
C GLN A 77 7.73 -0.78 -4.25
N VAL A 78 8.21 -1.25 -3.10
CA VAL A 78 7.39 -2.08 -2.21
C VAL A 78 7.41 -1.64 -0.76
N CYS A 79 6.25 -1.80 -0.11
CA CYS A 79 6.13 -1.72 1.35
C CYS A 79 5.66 -3.07 1.91
N VAL A 80 6.09 -3.38 3.14
CA VAL A 80 5.56 -4.49 3.93
C VAL A 80 4.36 -4.01 4.73
N GLN A 81 3.23 -4.71 4.60
CA GLN A 81 2.04 -4.44 5.42
C GLN A 81 2.17 -5.14 6.77
N VAL A 82 2.07 -4.36 7.84
CA VAL A 82 2.17 -4.82 9.22
C VAL A 82 0.82 -4.70 9.92
N ASN A 83 0.43 -5.75 10.63
CA ASN A 83 -0.72 -5.73 11.51
C ASN A 83 -0.38 -5.02 12.84
N VAL A 84 -0.62 -3.71 12.92
CA VAL A 84 -0.38 -2.92 14.15
C VAL A 84 -1.52 -2.98 15.17
N SER A 85 -2.60 -3.71 14.85
CA SER A 85 -3.78 -3.83 15.73
C SER A 85 -3.70 -5.03 16.69
N GLY A 86 -2.90 -6.05 16.34
CA GLY A 86 -2.84 -7.31 17.09
C GLY A 86 -4.08 -8.20 16.93
N GLU A 87 -5.04 -7.83 16.08
CA GLU A 87 -6.21 -8.66 15.80
C GLU A 87 -5.93 -9.64 14.66
N ASN A 88 -6.22 -10.92 14.87
CA ASN A 88 -6.11 -11.96 13.84
C ASN A 88 -7.00 -11.73 12.60
N SER A 89 -7.98 -10.82 12.71
CA SER A 89 -8.91 -10.48 11.62
C SER A 89 -8.30 -9.53 10.58
N LYS A 90 -7.18 -8.88 10.91
CA LYS A 90 -6.56 -7.83 10.08
C LYS A 90 -5.43 -8.40 9.23
N SER A 91 -5.27 -7.82 8.04
CA SER A 91 -4.22 -8.22 7.10
C SER A 91 -2.87 -7.62 7.48
N GLY A 92 -1.80 -8.34 7.16
CA GLY A 92 -0.41 -7.94 7.39
C GLY A 92 0.38 -9.06 8.06
N CYS A 93 1.71 -8.97 8.03
CA CYS A 93 2.54 -9.80 8.90
C CYS A 93 2.49 -9.27 10.33
N GLU A 94 2.84 -10.13 11.28
CA GLU A 94 3.01 -9.68 12.66
C GLU A 94 4.23 -8.75 12.78
N PRO A 95 4.23 -7.79 13.72
CA PRO A 95 5.37 -6.89 13.93
C PRO A 95 6.72 -7.62 14.11
N ASP A 96 6.71 -8.73 14.85
CA ASP A 96 7.90 -9.54 15.11
C ASP A 96 8.42 -10.29 13.86
N GLU A 97 7.58 -10.47 12.84
CA GLU A 97 7.96 -11.10 11.57
C GLU A 97 8.47 -10.08 10.54
N ALA A 98 8.18 -8.80 10.74
CA ALA A 98 8.41 -7.74 9.75
C ALA A 98 9.90 -7.58 9.39
N LEU A 99 10.80 -7.68 10.38
CA LEU A 99 12.24 -7.58 10.14
C LEU A 99 12.74 -8.70 9.21
N ALA A 100 12.39 -9.95 9.52
CA ALA A 100 12.80 -11.10 8.72
C ALA A 100 12.24 -11.02 7.30
N LEU A 101 10.99 -10.59 7.15
CA LEU A 101 10.37 -10.38 5.84
C LEU A 101 11.08 -9.27 5.05
N CYS A 102 11.39 -8.13 5.67
CA CYS A 102 12.13 -7.04 5.02
C CYS A 102 13.52 -7.49 4.57
N GLN A 103 14.25 -8.23 5.42
CA GLN A 103 15.56 -8.78 5.09
C GLN A 103 15.51 -9.77 3.93
N ALA A 104 14.44 -10.57 3.81
CA ALA A 104 14.27 -11.45 2.66
C ALA A 104 13.93 -10.66 1.38
N ILE A 105 13.07 -9.64 1.47
CA ILE A 105 12.63 -8.84 0.31
C ILE A 105 13.79 -8.04 -0.29
N VAL A 106 14.70 -7.48 0.52
CA VAL A 106 15.82 -6.67 0.00
C VAL A 106 16.80 -7.49 -0.86
N GLN A 107 16.79 -8.82 -0.74
CA GLN A 107 17.59 -9.72 -1.58
C GLN A 107 16.93 -10.03 -2.94
N LEU A 108 15.65 -9.69 -3.12
CA LEU A 108 14.93 -10.02 -4.34
C LEU A 108 15.26 -9.02 -5.45
N PRO A 109 15.65 -9.50 -6.65
CA PRO A 109 15.92 -8.60 -7.76
C PRO A 109 14.63 -7.92 -8.22
N LYS A 110 14.77 -6.76 -8.89
CA LYS A 110 13.64 -6.01 -9.47
C LYS A 110 12.57 -5.54 -8.47
N LEU A 111 12.83 -5.66 -7.17
CA LEU A 111 12.08 -4.97 -6.13
C LEU A 111 12.98 -3.93 -5.47
N GLN A 112 12.39 -2.82 -5.06
CA GLN A 112 13.02 -1.84 -4.19
C GLN A 112 12.18 -1.77 -2.91
N LEU A 113 12.70 -2.34 -1.82
CA LEU A 113 12.06 -2.20 -0.51
C LEU A 113 12.19 -0.75 -0.04
N ARG A 114 11.04 -0.10 0.19
CA ARG A 114 10.95 1.31 0.57
C ARG A 114 10.51 1.50 2.01
N GLY A 115 9.63 0.65 2.51
CA GLY A 115 9.29 0.72 3.92
C GLY A 115 8.09 -0.09 4.34
N LEU A 116 7.30 0.48 5.24
CA LEU A 116 6.20 -0.20 5.91
C LEU A 116 4.86 0.45 5.58
N MET A 117 3.80 -0.33 5.72
CA MET A 117 2.43 0.09 5.53
C MET A 117 1.57 -0.46 6.65
N ALA A 118 0.59 0.34 7.11
CA ALA A 118 -0.46 -0.14 8.00
C ALA A 118 -1.83 0.40 7.59
N ILE A 119 -2.85 -0.41 7.87
CA ILE A 119 -4.26 -0.02 7.89
C ILE A 119 -4.77 -0.39 9.28
N PRO A 120 -4.69 0.53 10.26
CA PRO A 120 -5.21 0.28 11.60
C PRO A 120 -6.73 0.13 11.62
N GLU A 121 -7.25 -0.28 12.77
CA GLU A 121 -8.70 -0.23 12.99
C GLU A 121 -9.19 1.23 13.00
N ALA A 122 -10.27 1.49 12.29
CA ALA A 122 -10.88 2.81 12.26
C ALA A 122 -11.40 3.19 13.65
N THR A 123 -10.94 4.32 14.16
CA THR A 123 -11.36 4.87 15.45
C THR A 123 -11.43 6.39 15.38
N LYS A 124 -12.30 6.98 16.21
CA LYS A 124 -12.37 8.43 16.40
C LYS A 124 -11.49 8.92 17.56
N ASP A 125 -10.95 8.00 18.36
CA ASP A 125 -10.03 8.35 19.42
C ASP A 125 -8.65 8.65 18.84
N THR A 126 -8.32 9.94 18.76
CA THR A 126 -7.03 10.42 18.24
C THR A 126 -5.86 9.84 19.03
N THR A 127 -5.99 9.62 20.34
CA THR A 127 -4.93 9.02 21.15
C THR A 127 -4.61 7.60 20.66
N THR A 128 -5.63 6.84 20.30
CA THR A 128 -5.47 5.50 19.73
C THR A 128 -4.92 5.55 18.30
N GLN A 129 -5.34 6.50 17.47
CA GLN A 129 -4.76 6.71 16.13
C GLN A 129 -3.25 6.97 16.22
N HIS A 130 -2.83 7.92 17.07
CA HIS A 130 -1.42 8.24 17.30
C HIS A 130 -0.64 7.01 17.79
N ARG A 131 -1.18 6.25 18.75
CA ARG A 131 -0.53 5.04 19.26
C ARG A 131 -0.31 4.00 18.15
N GLN A 132 -1.31 3.76 17.30
CA GLN A 132 -1.23 2.78 16.21
C GLN A 132 -0.17 3.18 15.16
N PHE A 133 -0.07 4.46 14.82
CA PHE A 133 0.93 4.94 13.86
C PHE A 133 2.34 5.03 14.47
N ALA A 134 2.46 5.40 15.74
CA ALA A 134 3.73 5.38 16.47
C ALA A 134 4.35 3.97 16.47
N THR A 135 3.54 2.92 16.66
CA THR A 135 4.00 1.52 16.55
C THR A 135 4.68 1.25 15.20
N LEU A 136 4.13 1.72 14.09
CA LEU A 136 4.70 1.50 12.76
C LEU A 136 6.01 2.29 12.56
N ARG A 137 6.07 3.55 13.04
CA ARG A 137 7.28 4.37 13.00
C ARG A 137 8.41 3.74 13.81
N ASP A 138 8.10 3.29 15.02
CA ASP A 138 9.08 2.70 15.92
C ASP A 138 9.60 1.37 15.36
N LEU A 139 8.73 0.58 14.72
CA LEU A 139 9.12 -0.63 13.98
C LEU A 139 10.03 -0.30 12.78
N GLN A 140 9.74 0.73 11.99
CA GLN A 140 10.63 1.17 10.91
C GLN A 140 12.01 1.57 11.45
N THR A 141 12.03 2.31 12.56
CA THR A 141 13.28 2.71 13.23
C THR A 141 14.08 1.49 13.68
N HIS A 142 13.42 0.52 14.31
CA HIS A 142 14.03 -0.74 14.72
C HIS A 142 14.61 -1.53 13.53
N ILE A 143 13.86 -1.65 12.43
CA ILE A 143 14.32 -2.34 11.23
C ILE A 143 15.54 -1.63 10.61
N ASN A 144 15.55 -0.29 10.59
CA ASN A 144 16.68 0.48 10.09
C ASN A 144 17.94 0.31 10.95
N GLN A 145 17.80 0.16 12.27
CA GLN A 145 18.93 -0.17 13.16
C GLN A 145 19.56 -1.53 12.85
N HIS A 146 18.84 -2.43 12.16
CA HIS A 146 19.33 -3.74 11.72
C HIS A 146 19.93 -3.72 10.31
N GLY A 147 20.36 -2.54 9.83
CA GLY A 147 21.12 -2.40 8.58
C GLY A 147 20.29 -2.21 7.32
N LEU A 148 18.97 -1.99 7.46
CA LEU A 148 18.13 -1.54 6.36
C LEU A 148 18.01 -0.01 6.33
N SER A 149 17.50 0.54 5.23
CA SER A 149 17.33 1.98 5.03
C SER A 149 15.96 2.27 4.43
N LEU A 150 14.93 1.87 5.18
CA LEU A 150 13.54 2.17 4.88
C LEU A 150 13.30 3.68 5.03
N ASP A 151 12.67 4.27 4.02
CA ASP A 151 12.39 5.71 3.93
C ASP A 151 10.89 6.02 3.84
N THR A 152 10.04 4.98 3.83
CA THR A 152 8.62 5.11 3.57
C THR A 152 7.74 4.57 4.69
N LEU A 153 6.80 5.40 5.17
CA LEU A 153 5.69 5.00 6.03
C LEU A 153 4.38 5.30 5.28
N SER A 154 3.81 4.25 4.69
CA SER A 154 2.51 4.32 4.02
C SER A 154 1.40 4.13 5.06
N MET A 155 0.96 5.22 5.68
CA MET A 155 -0.08 5.22 6.71
C MET A 155 -0.89 6.52 6.71
N GLY A 156 -2.14 6.46 7.19
CA GLY A 156 -3.09 7.56 7.10
C GLY A 156 -3.97 7.49 5.85
N MET A 157 -5.26 7.71 6.06
CA MET A 157 -6.36 7.78 5.11
C MET A 157 -7.17 9.06 5.42
N SER A 158 -8.32 9.26 4.77
CA SER A 158 -9.09 10.50 4.90
C SER A 158 -9.45 10.89 6.35
N ASP A 159 -9.65 9.91 7.24
CA ASP A 159 -10.22 10.15 8.59
C ASP A 159 -9.16 10.19 9.71
N ASP A 160 -7.91 9.88 9.39
CA ASP A 160 -6.79 9.76 10.35
C ASP A 160 -5.47 10.34 9.78
N LEU A 161 -5.58 11.16 8.72
CA LEU A 161 -4.49 11.82 8.01
C LEU A 161 -3.58 12.61 8.96
N GLU A 162 -4.17 13.46 9.81
CA GLU A 162 -3.44 14.39 10.67
C GLU A 162 -2.62 13.65 11.73
N ALA A 163 -3.18 12.59 12.31
CA ALA A 163 -2.47 11.73 13.25
C ALA A 163 -1.32 11.00 12.54
N ALA A 164 -1.56 10.46 11.34
CA ALA A 164 -0.53 9.77 10.56
C ALA A 164 0.64 10.70 10.19
N ILE A 165 0.37 11.93 9.75
CA ILE A 165 1.41 12.92 9.43
C ILE A 165 2.22 13.27 10.69
N SER A 166 1.54 13.47 11.82
CA SER A 166 2.20 13.80 13.10
C SER A 166 3.13 12.69 13.58
N GLU A 167 2.80 11.43 13.27
CA GLU A 167 3.63 10.26 13.58
C GLU A 167 4.63 9.89 12.46
N GLY A 168 4.80 10.75 11.46
CA GLY A 168 5.86 10.62 10.46
C GLY A 168 5.47 9.91 9.16
N SER A 169 4.18 9.85 8.82
CA SER A 169 3.75 9.34 7.51
C SER A 169 4.46 10.08 6.37
N THR A 170 4.98 9.31 5.41
CA THR A 170 5.56 9.84 4.17
C THR A 170 4.65 9.59 2.97
N LEU A 171 3.62 8.76 3.13
CA LEU A 171 2.62 8.48 2.11
C LEU A 171 1.25 8.26 2.75
N VAL A 172 0.35 9.20 2.48
CA VAL A 172 -1.06 9.17 2.90
C VAL A 172 -1.95 8.74 1.74
N ARG A 173 -3.04 8.03 2.04
CA ARG A 173 -3.95 7.42 1.04
C ARG A 173 -5.33 8.06 1.11
N VAL A 174 -5.51 9.20 0.46
CA VAL A 174 -6.73 10.00 0.56
C VAL A 174 -7.69 9.67 -0.59
N GLY A 175 -8.90 9.22 -0.24
CA GLY A 175 -9.93 8.83 -1.20
C GLY A 175 -11.16 9.73 -1.11
N SER A 176 -12.02 9.47 -0.13
CA SER A 176 -13.31 10.15 0.07
C SER A 176 -13.20 11.67 0.21
N ALA A 177 -12.12 12.19 0.79
CA ALA A 177 -11.92 13.64 0.91
C ALA A 177 -11.62 14.32 -0.44
N ILE A 178 -11.16 13.57 -1.46
CA ILE A 178 -10.89 14.07 -2.82
C ILE A 178 -12.06 13.76 -3.76
N PHE A 179 -12.55 12.51 -3.75
CA PHE A 179 -13.53 12.03 -4.73
C PHE A 179 -14.98 12.02 -4.21
N GLY A 180 -15.20 12.33 -2.93
CA GLY A 180 -16.48 12.14 -2.27
C GLY A 180 -16.76 10.67 -1.93
N GLN A 181 -17.94 10.42 -1.35
CA GLN A 181 -18.40 9.07 -1.04
C GLN A 181 -18.71 8.28 -2.32
N ARG A 182 -18.40 6.98 -2.34
CA ARG A 182 -18.71 6.12 -3.48
C ARG A 182 -20.23 5.93 -3.55
N THR A 183 -20.86 6.47 -4.59
CA THR A 183 -22.25 6.14 -4.92
C THR A 183 -22.28 4.76 -5.57
N TYR A 184 -22.73 3.76 -4.83
CA TYR A 184 -23.14 2.50 -5.43
C TYR A 184 -24.46 2.75 -6.17
N THR A 185 -24.39 2.96 -7.47
CA THR A 185 -25.58 2.83 -8.31
C THR A 185 -26.00 1.36 -8.23
N ASN A 186 -27.11 1.07 -7.54
CA ASN A 186 -27.79 -0.21 -7.66
C ASN A 186 -28.14 -0.41 -9.14
N SER A 187 -27.28 -1.10 -9.88
CA SER A 187 -27.63 -1.69 -11.15
C SER A 187 -28.40 -2.97 -10.86
N ASP A 188 -29.65 -2.81 -10.44
CA ASP A 188 -30.70 -3.81 -10.60
C ASP A 188 -31.99 -3.06 -10.92
N GLY A 189 -32.15 -2.80 -12.22
CA GLY A 189 -33.43 -2.43 -12.81
C GLY A 189 -34.13 -3.69 -13.32
N ALA A 190 -35.31 -3.93 -12.76
CA ALA A 190 -36.49 -4.58 -13.34
C ALA A 190 -36.44 -6.09 -13.68
N SER A 191 -37.33 -6.87 -13.06
CA SER A 191 -38.69 -7.06 -13.59
C SER A 191 -39.63 -7.75 -12.60
N ALA A 192 -40.87 -7.23 -12.54
CA ALA A 192 -42.15 -7.91 -12.27
C ALA A 192 -42.30 -8.80 -11.02
#